data_AF-A0A920JIW8-F1
#
_entry.id   AF-A0A920JIW8-F1
#
_cell.length_a   1.000
_cell.length_b   1.000
_cell.length_c   1.000
_cell.angle_alpha   90.00
_cell.angle_beta   90.00
_cell.angle_gamma   90.00
#
_symmetry.space_group_name_H-M   'P 1'
#
loop_
_entity.id
_entity.type
_entity.pdbx_description
1 polymer ?
#
loop_
_entity_poly.entity_id
_entity_poly.type
_entity_poly.pdbx_seq_one_letter_code
_entity_poly.pdbx_strand_id
1 'polypeptide(L)'
;MKKIVNISQSPIGRTPRSNPATYTGLFTPIRELFSGTQESRSRGYKPGRFSFNVKGGRCETCQGGGLIKVEMNFLADIYVTCDVCKGKRFNRETLEILYKGKNIFEVLDMTIDEAAAFF
;
A
#
# COMPACT_ATOMS: atom_id res chain seq x y z
N MET A 1 -26.43 25.03 7.24
CA MET A 1 -25.44 25.33 6.18
C MET A 1 -25.18 24.07 5.38
N LYS A 2 -25.33 24.10 4.04
CA LYS A 2 -24.86 22.99 3.19
C LYS A 2 -23.34 23.06 3.11
N LYS A 3 -22.67 21.91 3.27
CA LYS A 3 -21.22 21.80 3.10
C LYS A 3 -20.91 22.04 1.62
N ILE A 4 -20.20 23.12 1.30
CA ILE A 4 -19.69 23.37 -0.05
C ILE A 4 -18.45 22.48 -0.21
N VAL A 5 -18.46 21.63 -1.24
CA VAL A 5 -17.34 20.74 -1.57
C VAL A 5 -16.82 21.13 -2.95
N ASN A 6 -15.54 21.48 -3.02
CA ASN A 6 -14.86 21.73 -4.29
C ASN A 6 -14.21 20.42 -4.77
N ILE A 7 -14.52 20.00 -5.99
CA ILE A 7 -13.96 18.82 -6.64
C ILE A 7 -13.22 19.30 -7.88
N SER A 8 -11.91 19.03 -7.96
CA SER A 8 -11.05 19.47 -9.05
C SER A 8 -10.27 18.29 -9.66
N GLN A 9 -9.60 18.55 -10.78
CA GLN A 9 -8.71 17.59 -11.45
C GLN A 9 -7.26 17.64 -10.93
N SER A 10 -7.02 18.33 -9.81
CA SER A 10 -5.68 18.35 -9.20
C SER A 10 -5.25 16.91 -8.84
N PRO A 11 -3.96 16.56 -9.00
CA PRO A 11 -3.48 15.23 -8.64
C PRO A 11 -3.80 14.89 -7.18
N ILE A 12 -4.24 13.65 -6.93
CA ILE A 12 -4.53 13.11 -5.59
C ILE A 12 -3.32 13.22 -4.66
N GLY A 13 -2.13 12.93 -5.21
CA GLY A 13 -0.86 13.09 -4.51
C GLY A 13 0.27 13.17 -5.52
N ARG A 14 1.42 13.68 -5.07
CA ARG A 14 2.63 13.85 -5.89
C ARG A 14 3.65 12.73 -5.68
N THR A 15 3.27 11.66 -4.98
CA THR A 15 4.18 10.56 -4.63
C THR A 15 3.55 9.20 -4.95
N PRO A 16 4.37 8.16 -5.20
CA PRO A 16 3.88 6.78 -5.40
C PRO A 16 3.12 6.17 -4.22
N ARG A 17 3.08 6.87 -3.07
CA ARG A 17 2.41 6.42 -1.84
C ARG A 17 0.91 6.74 -1.83
N SER A 18 0.45 7.60 -2.72
CA SER A 18 -0.97 7.93 -2.85
C SER A 18 -1.60 7.04 -3.91
N ASN A 19 -2.67 6.34 -3.52
CA ASN A 19 -3.46 5.47 -4.39
C ASN A 19 -4.95 5.54 -3.97
N PRO A 20 -5.88 4.99 -4.77
CA PRO A 20 -7.31 5.04 -4.46
C PRO A 20 -7.64 4.55 -3.04
N ALA A 21 -7.07 3.43 -2.59
CA ALA A 21 -7.34 2.87 -1.27
C ALA A 21 -6.91 3.80 -0.11
N THR A 22 -5.77 4.49 -0.25
CA THR A 22 -5.32 5.47 0.75
C THR A 22 -6.14 6.76 0.71
N TYR A 23 -6.56 7.19 -0.48
CA TYR A 23 -7.28 8.45 -0.67
C TYR A 23 -8.73 8.36 -0.17
N THR A 24 -9.40 7.25 -0.43
CA THR A 24 -10.77 6.99 0.05
C THR A 24 -10.83 6.57 1.51
N GLY A 25 -9.68 6.26 2.13
CA GLY A 25 -9.57 5.76 3.50
C GLY A 25 -9.80 4.25 3.65
N LEU A 26 -10.13 3.54 2.55
CA LEU A 26 -10.36 2.08 2.55
C LEU A 26 -9.14 1.28 3.02
N PHE A 27 -7.93 1.82 2.88
CA PHE A 27 -6.73 1.09 3.30
C PHE A 27 -6.63 0.90 4.82
N THR A 28 -7.31 1.71 5.63
CA THR A 28 -7.34 1.51 7.09
C THR A 28 -8.08 0.24 7.50
N PRO A 29 -9.37 0.05 7.16
CA PRO A 29 -10.08 -1.18 7.51
C PRO A 29 -9.45 -2.44 6.89
N ILE A 30 -8.86 -2.34 5.69
CA ILE A 30 -8.12 -3.46 5.09
C ILE A 30 -6.93 -3.88 6.00
N ARG A 31 -6.13 -2.93 6.48
CA ARG A 31 -5.01 -3.25 7.39
C ARG A 31 -5.48 -3.82 8.72
N GLU A 32 -6.64 -3.39 9.22
CA GLU A 32 -7.26 -3.95 10.41
C GLU A 32 -7.68 -5.40 10.21
N LEU A 33 -8.30 -5.74 9.07
CA LEU A 33 -8.64 -7.12 8.69
C LEU A 33 -7.41 -8.02 8.69
N PHE A 34 -6.31 -7.59 8.05
CA PHE A 34 -5.06 -8.35 8.02
C PHE A 34 -4.48 -8.54 9.42
N SER A 35 -4.50 -7.49 10.26
CA SER A 35 -4.07 -7.59 11.65
C SER A 35 -4.91 -8.54 12.51
N GLY A 36 -6.15 -8.75 12.09
CA GLY A 36 -7.12 -9.62 12.73
C GLY A 36 -6.97 -11.11 12.41
N THR A 37 -6.15 -11.48 11.41
CA THR A 37 -5.91 -12.88 11.05
C THR A 37 -5.21 -13.65 12.18
N GLN A 38 -5.45 -14.97 12.27
CA GLN A 38 -4.85 -15.81 13.33
C GLN A 38 -3.32 -15.76 13.29
N GLU A 39 -2.74 -15.89 12.10
CA GLU A 39 -1.29 -15.80 11.85
C GLU A 39 -0.71 -14.43 12.26
N SER A 40 -1.41 -13.34 11.93
CA SER A 40 -0.99 -12.00 12.35
C SER A 40 -1.00 -11.85 13.86
N ARG A 41 -2.06 -12.35 14.52
CA ARG A 41 -2.21 -12.28 15.98
C ARG A 41 -1.13 -13.09 16.70
N SER A 42 -0.81 -14.29 16.23
CA SER A 42 0.24 -15.14 16.82
C SER A 42 1.63 -14.50 16.71
N ARG A 43 1.90 -13.78 15.62
CA ARG A 43 3.15 -13.02 15.42
C ARG A 43 3.14 -11.62 16.07
N GLY A 44 2.04 -11.23 16.73
CA GLY A 44 1.90 -9.92 17.38
C GLY A 44 1.79 -8.73 16.42
N TYR A 45 1.50 -8.96 15.14
CA TYR A 45 1.41 -7.92 14.14
C TYR A 45 0.15 -7.05 14.34
N LYS A 46 0.35 -5.73 14.20
CA LYS A 46 -0.67 -4.69 14.33
C LYS A 46 -0.96 -4.07 12.96
N PRO A 47 -2.04 -3.27 12.79
CA PRO A 47 -2.35 -2.63 11.50
C PRO A 47 -1.20 -1.79 10.91
N GLY A 48 -0.25 -1.33 11.75
CA GLY A 48 0.97 -0.66 11.30
C GLY A 48 1.89 -1.55 10.45
N ARG A 49 1.97 -2.86 10.73
CA ARG A 49 2.76 -3.81 9.93
C ARG A 49 2.32 -3.83 8.47
N PHE A 50 1.01 -3.73 8.23
CA PHE A 50 0.42 -3.76 6.89
C PHE A 50 0.34 -2.38 6.22
N SER A 51 1.00 -1.36 6.77
CA SER A 51 1.10 -0.04 6.16
C SER A 51 2.45 0.12 5.48
N PHE A 52 2.45 0.36 4.17
CA PHE A 52 3.67 0.67 3.42
C PHE A 52 4.24 2.05 3.77
N ASN A 53 3.49 2.90 4.50
CA ASN A 53 3.92 4.26 4.86
C ASN A 53 4.80 4.30 6.12
N VAL A 54 4.79 3.26 6.95
CA VAL A 54 5.50 3.22 8.24
C VAL A 54 6.51 2.08 8.28
N LYS A 55 7.57 2.25 9.07
CA LYS A 55 8.58 1.19 9.28
C LYS A 55 7.95 -0.03 9.95
N GLY A 56 8.53 -1.20 9.69
CA GLY A 56 8.17 -2.46 10.35
C GLY A 56 7.81 -3.57 9.36
N GLY A 57 6.80 -3.36 8.52
CA GLY A 57 6.39 -4.36 7.50
C GLY A 57 6.63 -3.95 6.05
N ARG A 58 6.89 -2.66 5.79
CA ARG A 58 7.26 -2.19 4.45
C ARG A 58 8.64 -2.71 4.03
N CYS A 59 8.90 -2.68 2.72
CA CYS A 59 10.26 -2.80 2.21
C CYS A 59 11.05 -1.54 2.54
N GLU A 60 12.14 -1.66 3.30
CA GLU A 60 12.96 -0.50 3.69
C GLU A 60 13.80 0.05 2.53
N THR A 61 14.20 -0.78 1.57
CA THR A 61 14.96 -0.34 0.38
C THR A 61 14.23 0.73 -0.42
N CYS A 62 12.94 0.52 -0.74
CA CYS A 62 12.12 1.52 -1.41
C CYS A 62 11.27 2.36 -0.44
N GLN A 63 11.47 2.20 0.87
CA GLN A 63 10.66 2.81 1.92
C GLN A 63 9.14 2.67 1.66
N GLY A 64 8.70 1.50 1.19
CA GLY A 64 7.31 1.21 0.85
C GLY A 64 6.76 1.83 -0.43
N GLY A 65 7.58 2.55 -1.22
CA GLY A 65 7.16 3.11 -2.50
C GLY A 65 6.98 2.09 -3.62
N GLY A 66 7.62 0.91 -3.52
CA GLY A 66 7.69 -0.09 -4.60
C GLY A 66 8.59 0.33 -5.77
N LEU A 67 8.96 1.61 -5.83
CA LEU A 67 9.79 2.23 -6.84
C LEU A 67 10.96 2.96 -6.16
N ILE A 68 12.09 3.05 -6.86
CA ILE A 68 13.26 3.85 -6.51
C ILE A 68 13.31 5.02 -7.47
N LYS A 69 13.41 6.24 -6.93
CA LYS A 69 13.63 7.46 -7.71
C LYS A 69 15.10 7.52 -8.09
N VAL A 70 15.39 7.66 -9.38
CA VAL A 70 16.75 7.89 -9.90
C VAL A 70 16.82 9.33 -10.35
N GLU A 71 17.68 10.10 -9.70
CA GLU A 71 17.87 11.51 -10.01
C GLU A 71 18.76 11.68 -11.23
N MET A 72 18.30 12.50 -12.16
CA MET A 72 18.96 12.71 -13.44
C MET A 72 19.39 14.18 -13.54
N ASN A 73 20.66 14.43 -13.84
CA ASN A 73 21.22 15.79 -13.82
C ASN A 73 20.61 16.73 -14.88
N PHE A 74 20.11 16.18 -15.99
CA PHE A 74 19.67 16.96 -17.15
C PHE A 74 18.29 16.56 -17.68
N LEU A 75 17.72 15.47 -17.16
CA LEU A 75 16.43 14.94 -17.58
C LEU A 75 15.49 14.92 -16.39
N ALA A 76 14.20 14.71 -16.64
CA ALA A 76 13.26 14.43 -15.58
C ALA A 76 13.66 13.16 -14.83
N ASP A 77 13.54 13.19 -13.51
CA ASP A 77 13.77 12.03 -12.66
C ASP A 77 12.88 10.86 -13.10
N ILE A 78 13.44 9.65 -13.07
CA ILE A 78 12.72 8.43 -13.43
C ILE A 78 12.47 7.57 -12.19
N TYR A 79 11.45 6.72 -12.29
CA TYR A 79 11.14 5.72 -11.27
C TYR A 79 11.42 4.33 -11.82
N VAL A 80 12.24 3.56 -11.12
CA VAL A 80 12.53 2.17 -11.45
C VAL A 80 11.93 1.25 -10.40
N THR A 81 11.47 0.07 -10.81
CA THR A 81 10.94 -0.92 -9.88
C THR A 81 12.00 -1.33 -8.86
N CYS A 82 11.63 -1.37 -7.58
CA CYS A 82 12.53 -1.82 -6.54
C CYS A 82 12.94 -3.28 -6.78
N ASP A 83 14.24 -3.53 -6.84
CA ASP A 83 14.85 -4.83 -7.07
C ASP A 83 14.69 -5.81 -5.89
N VAL A 84 14.56 -5.31 -4.66
CA VAL A 84 14.39 -6.13 -3.46
C VAL A 84 12.95 -6.66 -3.32
N CYS A 85 11.95 -5.77 -3.34
CA CYS A 85 10.56 -6.19 -3.19
C CYS A 85 9.84 -6.46 -4.51
N LYS A 86 10.49 -6.22 -5.66
CA LYS A 86 9.91 -6.36 -7.00
C LYS A 86 8.58 -5.60 -7.14
N GLY A 87 8.53 -4.37 -6.61
CA GLY A 87 7.32 -3.53 -6.63
C GLY A 87 6.30 -3.81 -5.54
N LYS A 88 6.45 -4.89 -4.74
CA LYS A 88 5.43 -5.33 -3.77
C LYS A 88 5.28 -4.45 -2.53
N ARG A 89 6.17 -3.48 -2.32
CA ARG A 89 6.15 -2.48 -1.21
C ARG A 89 6.35 -3.02 0.20
N PHE A 90 6.28 -4.33 0.42
CA PHE A 90 6.39 -4.98 1.73
C PHE A 90 7.59 -5.94 1.80
N ASN A 91 8.03 -6.25 3.03
CA ASN A 91 8.97 -7.33 3.27
C ASN A 91 8.29 -8.70 3.19
N ARG A 92 9.09 -9.75 3.05
CA ARG A 92 8.60 -11.13 2.85
C ARG A 92 7.70 -11.58 4.01
N GLU A 93 8.09 -11.30 5.24
CA GLU A 93 7.38 -11.73 6.45
C GLU A 93 5.96 -11.11 6.54
N THR A 94 5.78 -9.91 5.98
CA THR A 94 4.45 -9.27 5.91
C THR A 94 3.59 -9.88 4.81
N LEU A 95 4.21 -10.30 3.70
CA LEU A 95 3.52 -10.95 2.57
C LEU A 95 3.14 -12.42 2.85
N GLU A 96 3.67 -13.03 3.91
CA GLU A 96 3.25 -14.35 4.37
C GLU A 96 1.87 -14.36 5.04
N ILE A 97 1.36 -13.19 5.47
CA ILE A 97 0.05 -13.10 6.10
C ILE A 97 -1.03 -13.03 5.01
N LEU A 98 -1.95 -13.99 5.06
CA LEU A 98 -3.04 -14.11 4.10
C LEU A 98 -4.39 -13.82 4.74
N TYR A 99 -5.26 -13.12 4.01
CA TYR A 99 -6.69 -12.99 4.30
C TYR A 99 -7.46 -13.57 3.11
N LYS A 100 -8.38 -14.52 3.36
CA LYS A 100 -9.09 -15.29 2.32
C LYS A 100 -8.15 -15.80 1.19
N GLY A 101 -6.94 -16.24 1.55
CA GLY A 101 -5.94 -16.78 0.61
C GLY A 101 -5.08 -15.74 -0.15
N LYS A 102 -5.22 -14.44 0.13
CA LYS A 102 -4.48 -13.35 -0.54
C LYS A 102 -3.68 -12.53 0.46
N ASN A 103 -2.45 -12.16 0.12
CA ASN A 103 -1.65 -11.24 0.93
C ASN A 103 -2.05 -9.77 0.68
N ILE A 104 -1.53 -8.87 1.52
CA ILE A 104 -1.87 -7.44 1.46
C ILE A 104 -1.49 -6.76 0.14
N PHE A 105 -0.42 -7.21 -0.52
CA PHE A 105 -0.03 -6.69 -1.82
C PHE A 105 -1.00 -7.15 -2.90
N GLU A 106 -1.36 -8.44 -2.92
CA GLU A 106 -2.33 -8.96 -3.90
C GLU A 106 -3.69 -8.29 -3.77
N VAL A 107 -4.13 -7.97 -2.55
CA VAL A 107 -5.36 -7.19 -2.31
C VAL A 107 -5.25 -5.77 -2.87
N LEU A 108 -4.07 -5.14 -2.82
CA LEU A 108 -3.84 -3.81 -3.38
C LEU A 108 -3.65 -3.83 -4.91
N ASP A 109 -3.37 -4.99 -5.48
CA ASP A 109 -3.18 -5.19 -6.92
C ASP A 109 -4.49 -5.53 -7.65
N MET A 110 -5.56 -5.78 -6.89
CA MET A 110 -6.91 -6.00 -7.43
C MET A 110 -7.47 -4.73 -8.09
N THR A 111 -8.26 -4.95 -9.14
CA THR A 111 -9.23 -3.98 -9.61
C THR A 111 -10.33 -3.74 -8.56
N ILE A 112 -11.07 -2.64 -8.70
CA ILE A 112 -12.17 -2.34 -7.77
C ILE A 112 -13.28 -3.39 -7.86
N ASP A 113 -13.57 -3.92 -9.05
CA ASP A 113 -14.60 -4.95 -9.24
C ASP A 113 -14.22 -6.27 -8.56
N GLU A 114 -12.95 -6.69 -8.68
CA GLU A 114 -12.43 -7.86 -7.96
C GLU A 114 -12.48 -7.65 -6.45
N ALA A 115 -12.07 -6.47 -5.97
CA ALA A 115 -12.10 -6.14 -4.55
C ALA A 115 -13.53 -6.14 -4.00
N ALA A 116 -14.50 -5.62 -4.77
CA ALA A 116 -15.91 -5.58 -4.38
C ALA A 116 -16.53 -6.98 -4.25
N ALA A 117 -16.10 -7.95 -5.08
CA ALA A 117 -16.50 -9.35 -4.95
C ALA A 117 -15.74 -10.09 -3.83
N PHE A 118 -14.50 -9.69 -3.56
CA PHE A 118 -13.62 -10.35 -2.60
C PHE A 118 -13.95 -10.05 -1.13
N PHE A 119 -14.33 -8.81 -0.81
CA PHE A 119 -14.61 -8.37 0.56
C PHE A 119 -16.01 -8.74 1.02
#